data_AF-A0A5S9P8V9-F1
#
_entry.id   AF-A0A5S9P8V9-F1
#
_cell.length_a   1.000
_cell.length_b   1.000
_cell.length_c   1.000
_cell.angle_alpha   90.00
_cell.angle_beta   90.00
_cell.angle_gamma   90.00
#
_symmetry.space_group_name_H-M   'P 1'
#
loop_
_entity.id
_entity.type
_entity.pdbx_description
1 polymer ?
#
loop_
_entity_poly.entity_id
_entity_poly.type
_entity_poly.pdbx_seq_one_letter_code
_entity_poly.pdbx_strand_id
1 'polypeptide(L)'
;MTDVVVVGGGRCGLHAGTMLAEQGFAVTLVERLPQAGGQEPERDAHRLVKEARLTGVRFVLGTLAVEYRGGAIAMLGIDGAAIVPTKALVLATGTRPRTRAELNIGGERGAGVLPGSAALHFLDSGLLPGRRPVVIGSGELAHHLTSKLLSKGAQEVSVVTESGAGVFPESVRHYSHARPKTIRGFPRLHTLEIETRDRLLSLSTDSVILASGRIPMRNVEGAIYGGSPTVYECFSDSDPKTADNARTIAATTSRLITSRLR
;
A
#
# COMPACT_ATOMS: atom_id res chain seq x y z
N MET A 1 -20.17 21.08 9.68
CA MET A 1 -20.63 19.68 9.75
C MET A 1 -20.04 18.96 8.53
N THR A 2 -19.52 17.75 8.69
CA THR A 2 -18.90 17.00 7.58
C THR A 2 -19.89 15.93 7.12
N ASP A 3 -20.19 15.90 5.82
CA ASP A 3 -21.06 14.87 5.24
C ASP A 3 -20.27 13.58 4.99
N VAL A 4 -19.05 13.71 4.45
CA VAL A 4 -18.19 12.57 4.11
C VAL A 4 -16.78 12.79 4.64
N VAL A 5 -16.26 11.79 5.34
CA VAL A 5 -14.84 11.71 5.70
C VAL A 5 -14.13 10.77 4.73
N VAL A 6 -13.05 11.25 4.11
CA VAL A 6 -12.18 10.44 3.25
C VAL A 6 -10.87 10.20 4.00
N VAL A 7 -10.55 8.94 4.30
CA VAL A 7 -9.33 8.55 5.02
C VAL A 7 -8.26 8.12 4.01
N GLY A 8 -7.17 8.88 3.93
CA GLY A 8 -6.05 8.66 3.03
C GLY A 8 -5.96 9.71 1.93
N GLY A 9 -4.82 10.39 1.86
CA GLY A 9 -4.52 11.48 0.92
C GLY A 9 -3.76 11.05 -0.32
N GLY A 10 -3.83 9.78 -0.73
CA GLY A 10 -3.29 9.30 -2.01
C GLY A 10 -4.27 9.53 -3.18
N ARG A 11 -3.91 9.08 -4.40
CA ARG A 11 -4.72 9.27 -5.63
C ARG A 11 -6.21 9.00 -5.48
N CYS A 12 -6.54 7.83 -4.94
CA CYS A 12 -7.93 7.39 -4.80
C CYS A 12 -8.71 8.32 -3.86
N GLY A 13 -8.10 8.71 -2.74
CA GLY A 13 -8.74 9.60 -1.76
C GLY A 13 -8.87 11.03 -2.29
N LEU A 14 -7.85 11.54 -2.99
CA LEU A 14 -7.90 12.86 -3.62
C LEU A 14 -9.00 12.91 -4.70
N HIS A 15 -9.07 11.93 -5.60
CA HIS A 15 -10.14 11.89 -6.60
C HIS A 15 -11.53 11.74 -5.97
N ALA A 16 -11.69 10.83 -5.00
CA ALA A 16 -12.98 10.63 -4.34
C ALA A 16 -13.43 11.90 -3.60
N GLY A 17 -12.50 12.55 -2.88
CA GLY A 17 -12.77 13.79 -2.18
C GLY A 17 -13.21 14.91 -3.14
N THR A 18 -12.48 15.11 -4.24
CA THR A 18 -12.83 16.10 -5.27
C THR A 18 -14.22 15.82 -5.86
N MET A 19 -14.48 14.59 -6.32
CA MET A 19 -15.74 14.23 -6.98
C MET A 19 -16.95 14.38 -6.04
N LEU A 20 -16.79 14.07 -4.75
CA LEU A 20 -17.84 14.25 -3.76
C LEU A 20 -18.08 15.73 -3.44
N ALA A 21 -17.01 16.53 -3.35
CA ALA A 21 -17.12 17.98 -3.13
C ALA A 21 -17.80 18.68 -4.32
N GLU A 22 -17.48 18.30 -5.56
CA GLU A 22 -18.16 18.77 -6.79
C GLU A 22 -19.66 18.44 -6.80
N GLN A 23 -20.06 17.38 -6.09
CA GLN A 23 -21.47 17.01 -5.91
C GLN A 23 -22.13 17.71 -4.71
N GLY A 24 -21.44 18.68 -4.10
CA GLY A 24 -21.97 19.53 -3.04
C GLY A 24 -21.88 18.95 -1.62
N PHE A 25 -21.20 17.83 -1.42
CA PHE A 25 -20.98 17.30 -0.07
C PHE A 25 -19.88 18.08 0.67
N ALA A 26 -20.07 18.31 1.98
CA ALA A 26 -19.01 18.80 2.83
C ALA A 26 -17.99 17.67 3.11
N VAL A 27 -16.84 17.70 2.43
CA VAL A 27 -15.82 16.65 2.50
C VAL A 27 -14.67 17.04 3.42
N THR A 28 -14.28 16.14 4.32
CA THR A 28 -13.03 16.22 5.08
C THR A 28 -12.11 15.06 4.72
N LEU A 29 -10.93 15.36 4.19
CA LEU A 29 -9.87 14.40 3.91
C LEU A 29 -8.90 14.36 5.10
N VAL A 30 -8.68 13.16 5.63
CA VAL A 30 -7.80 12.89 6.77
C VAL A 30 -6.60 12.10 6.29
N GLU A 31 -5.39 12.60 6.55
CA GLU A 31 -4.13 11.96 6.16
C GLU A 31 -3.17 11.93 7.36
N ARG A 32 -2.56 10.76 7.58
CA ARG A 32 -1.62 10.52 8.69
C ARG A 32 -0.31 11.25 8.50
N LEU A 33 0.14 11.41 7.25
CA LEU A 33 1.36 12.16 6.94
C LEU A 33 1.12 13.68 7.05
N PRO A 34 2.19 14.47 7.31
CA PRO A 34 2.10 15.94 7.27
C PRO A 34 1.76 16.52 5.89
N GLN A 35 1.73 15.69 4.84
CA GLN A 35 1.39 16.07 3.47
C GLN A 35 0.49 15.02 2.81
N ALA A 36 -0.38 15.48 1.93
CA ALA A 36 -1.11 14.60 1.01
C ALA A 36 -0.24 14.24 -0.21
N GLY A 37 -0.58 13.14 -0.89
CA GLY A 37 0.13 12.63 -2.06
C GLY A 37 0.44 11.13 -2.02
N GLY A 38 0.26 10.47 -0.86
CA GLY A 38 0.53 9.04 -0.68
C GLY A 38 1.99 8.70 -0.33
N GLN A 39 2.30 7.41 -0.26
CA GLN A 39 3.59 6.86 0.23
C GLN A 39 4.77 7.05 -0.75
N GLU A 40 4.49 7.31 -2.02
CA GLU A 40 5.45 7.77 -3.02
C GLU A 40 4.72 8.91 -3.73
N PRO A 41 5.13 10.19 -3.56
CA PRO A 41 4.40 11.29 -4.15
C PRO A 41 4.36 11.06 -5.65
N GLU A 42 3.17 10.70 -6.11
CA GLU A 42 2.92 10.41 -7.50
C GLU A 42 3.29 11.66 -8.31
N ARG A 43 3.73 11.49 -9.56
CA ARG A 43 4.19 12.62 -10.39
C ARG A 43 3.16 13.75 -10.48
N ASP A 44 1.87 13.43 -10.38
CA ASP A 44 0.76 14.35 -10.41
C ASP A 44 0.12 14.67 -9.04
N ALA A 45 0.69 14.19 -7.93
CA ALA A 45 0.17 14.40 -6.57
C ALA A 45 -0.04 15.89 -6.26
N HIS A 46 0.91 16.76 -6.63
CA HIS A 46 0.77 18.20 -6.42
C HIS A 46 -0.45 18.79 -7.14
N ARG A 47 -0.68 18.38 -8.39
CA ARG A 47 -1.86 18.78 -9.17
C ARG A 47 -3.15 18.31 -8.49
N LEU A 48 -3.22 17.04 -8.11
CA LEU A 48 -4.42 16.46 -7.47
C LEU A 48 -4.74 17.11 -6.13
N VAL A 49 -3.72 17.42 -5.31
CA VAL A 49 -3.91 18.14 -4.05
C VAL A 49 -4.43 19.55 -4.31
N LYS A 50 -3.89 20.26 -5.31
CA LYS A 50 -4.36 21.59 -5.70
C LYS A 50 -5.83 21.55 -6.16
N GLU A 51 -6.19 20.61 -7.03
CA GLU A 51 -7.57 20.42 -7.51
C GLU A 51 -8.54 20.19 -6.34
N ALA A 52 -8.23 19.25 -5.44
CA ALA A 52 -9.06 18.96 -4.27
C ALA A 52 -9.23 20.17 -3.33
N ARG A 53 -8.19 20.98 -3.15
CA ARG A 53 -8.30 22.22 -2.36
C ARG A 53 -9.22 23.24 -3.03
N LEU A 54 -9.12 23.40 -4.35
CA LEU A 54 -9.95 24.35 -5.11
C LEU A 54 -11.43 23.96 -5.11
N THR A 55 -11.76 22.67 -4.99
CA THR A 55 -13.14 22.20 -4.88
C THR A 55 -13.70 22.28 -3.45
N GLY A 56 -12.91 22.78 -2.48
CA GLY A 56 -13.37 22.99 -1.10
C GLY A 56 -13.21 21.79 -0.18
N VAL A 57 -12.47 20.75 -0.57
CA VAL A 57 -12.14 19.64 0.33
C VAL A 57 -11.31 20.18 1.50
N ARG A 58 -11.78 19.94 2.74
CA ARG A 58 -11.03 20.28 3.95
C ARG A 58 -9.95 19.23 4.19
N PHE A 59 -8.71 19.65 4.40
CA PHE A 59 -7.60 18.75 4.71
C PHE A 59 -7.31 18.75 6.21
N VAL A 60 -7.14 17.56 6.77
CA VAL A 60 -6.68 17.31 8.14
C VAL A 60 -5.45 16.40 8.03
N LEU A 61 -4.27 17.02 7.99
CA LEU A 61 -2.98 16.35 7.80
C LEU A 61 -2.34 16.00 9.15
N GLY A 62 -1.33 15.13 9.15
CA GLY A 62 -0.64 14.71 10.37
C GLY A 62 -1.58 14.02 11.38
N THR A 63 -2.68 13.42 10.90
CA THR A 63 -3.78 12.95 11.74
C THR A 63 -4.16 11.53 11.35
N LEU A 64 -4.11 10.63 12.32
CA LEU A 64 -4.50 9.23 12.17
C LEU A 64 -6.00 9.09 12.39
N ALA A 65 -6.73 8.48 11.45
CA ALA A 65 -8.07 7.97 11.71
C ALA A 65 -7.97 6.62 12.44
N VAL A 66 -8.62 6.49 13.58
CA VAL A 66 -8.44 5.37 14.53
C VAL A 66 -9.63 4.41 14.50
N GLU A 67 -10.83 4.90 14.83
CA GLU A 67 -12.03 4.08 15.01
C GLU A 67 -13.24 4.77 14.36
N TYR A 68 -14.05 4.01 13.63
CA TYR A 68 -15.35 4.42 13.15
C TYR A 68 -16.45 3.70 13.92
N ARG A 69 -17.26 4.46 14.68
CA ARG A 69 -18.34 3.90 15.50
C ARG A 69 -19.51 4.86 15.56
N GLY A 70 -20.72 4.32 15.41
CA GLY A 70 -21.96 5.10 15.57
C GLY A 70 -22.09 6.30 14.62
N GLY A 71 -21.51 6.24 13.42
CA GLY A 71 -21.53 7.37 12.48
C GLY A 71 -20.54 8.49 12.80
N ALA A 72 -19.52 8.21 13.60
CA ALA A 72 -18.44 9.15 13.89
C ALA A 72 -17.07 8.50 13.75
N ILE A 73 -16.09 9.28 13.30
CA ILE A 73 -14.69 8.89 13.19
C ILE A 73 -13.90 9.51 14.35
N ALA A 74 -13.23 8.66 15.13
CA ALA A 74 -12.22 9.07 16.08
C ALA A 74 -10.88 9.27 15.35
N MET A 75 -10.22 10.38 15.64
CA MET A 75 -8.97 10.78 15.02
C MET A 75 -7.97 11.24 16.08
N LEU A 76 -6.68 11.03 15.81
CA LEU A 76 -5.58 11.44 16.68
C LEU A 76 -4.53 12.18 15.86
N GLY A 77 -4.32 13.45 16.17
CA GLY A 77 -3.29 14.30 15.56
C GLY A 77 -2.43 14.99 16.61
N ILE A 78 -1.53 15.87 16.15
CA ILE A 78 -0.66 16.65 17.04
C ILE A 78 -1.45 17.58 17.98
N ASP A 79 -2.62 18.05 17.53
CA ASP A 79 -3.50 18.91 18.30
C ASP A 79 -4.42 18.13 19.26
N GLY A 80 -4.24 16.81 19.37
CA GLY A 80 -4.98 15.93 20.25
C GLY A 80 -5.99 15.02 19.54
N ALA A 81 -6.89 14.44 20.33
CA ALA A 81 -7.94 13.55 19.85
C ALA A 81 -9.20 14.33 19.48
N ALA A 82 -9.86 13.94 18.39
CA ALA A 82 -11.13 14.50 17.95
C ALA A 82 -12.09 13.40 17.50
N ILE A 83 -13.38 13.61 17.73
CA ILE A 83 -14.44 12.76 17.22
C ILE A 83 -15.28 13.60 16.26
N VAL A 84 -15.37 13.15 15.00
CA VAL A 84 -16.08 13.87 13.94
C VAL A 84 -17.26 13.03 13.45
N PRO A 85 -18.50 13.48 13.67
CA PRO A 85 -19.68 12.88 13.04
C PRO A 85 -19.60 12.99 11.52
N THR A 86 -20.01 11.93 10.82
CA THR A 86 -20.06 11.87 9.36
C THR A 86 -21.19 10.97 8.89
N LYS A 87 -21.77 11.24 7.71
CA LYS A 87 -22.81 10.39 7.12
C LYS A 87 -22.20 9.21 6.37
N ALA A 88 -21.00 9.40 5.81
CA ALA A 88 -20.26 8.35 5.14
C ALA A 88 -18.75 8.42 5.45
N LEU A 89 -18.09 7.26 5.42
CA LEU A 89 -16.66 7.08 5.54
C LEU A 89 -16.11 6.42 4.28
N VAL A 90 -15.14 7.05 3.64
CA VAL A 90 -14.39 6.50 2.50
C VAL A 90 -13.02 6.07 2.97
N LEU A 91 -12.68 4.81 2.76
CA LEU A 91 -11.37 4.26 3.06
C LEU A 91 -10.52 4.22 1.79
N ALA A 92 -9.53 5.11 1.73
CA ALA A 92 -8.57 5.27 0.64
C ALA A 92 -7.12 5.21 1.17
N THR A 93 -6.90 4.41 2.21
CA THR A 93 -5.64 4.24 2.97
C THR A 93 -4.54 3.48 2.21
N GLY A 94 -4.79 3.10 0.95
CA GLY A 94 -3.82 2.43 0.09
C GLY A 94 -3.76 0.92 0.27
N THR A 95 -2.68 0.32 -0.24
CA THR A 95 -2.45 -1.13 -0.21
C THR A 95 -1.04 -1.44 0.28
N ARG A 96 -0.85 -2.65 0.81
CA ARG A 96 0.46 -3.21 1.22
C ARG A 96 0.76 -4.50 0.46
N PRO A 97 2.04 -4.90 0.35
CA PRO A 97 2.37 -6.26 -0.04
C PRO A 97 1.82 -7.28 0.96
N ARG A 98 1.69 -8.52 0.52
CA ARG A 98 1.40 -9.66 1.39
C ARG A 98 2.53 -9.83 2.41
N THR A 99 2.13 -10.08 3.64
CA THR A 99 3.02 -10.48 4.73
C THR A 99 3.55 -11.88 4.47
N ARG A 100 4.60 -12.24 5.22
CA ARG A 100 5.14 -13.61 5.25
C ARG A 100 4.04 -14.66 5.48
N ALA A 101 3.10 -14.39 6.40
CA ALA A 101 2.04 -15.33 6.76
C ALA A 101 1.04 -15.50 5.61
N GLU A 102 0.64 -14.42 4.95
CA GLU A 102 -0.25 -14.45 3.77
C GLU A 102 0.41 -15.09 2.54
N LEU A 103 1.73 -15.20 2.53
CA LEU A 103 2.51 -15.94 1.52
C LEU A 103 2.82 -17.39 1.94
N ASN A 104 2.35 -17.82 3.11
CA ASN A 104 2.62 -19.15 3.68
C ASN A 104 4.12 -19.47 3.82
N ILE A 105 4.93 -18.46 4.15
CA ILE A 105 6.37 -18.65 4.38
C ILE A 105 6.59 -18.99 5.87
N GLY A 106 7.06 -20.20 6.13
CA GLY A 106 7.40 -20.73 7.45
C GLY A 106 8.83 -20.42 7.90
N GLY A 107 9.28 -21.14 8.92
CA GLY A 107 10.65 -21.07 9.43
C GLY A 107 10.88 -20.05 10.54
N GLU A 108 12.14 -19.69 10.74
CA GLU A 108 12.62 -18.88 11.87
C GLU A 108 12.27 -17.39 11.72
N ARG A 109 12.30 -16.64 12.83
CA ARG A 109 11.95 -15.21 12.89
C ARG A 109 13.18 -14.34 13.14
N GLY A 110 14.21 -14.50 12.31
CA GLY A 110 15.39 -13.64 12.30
C GLY A 110 15.17 -12.30 11.58
N ALA A 111 16.06 -11.34 11.80
CA ALA A 111 16.10 -10.07 11.07
C ALA A 111 16.48 -10.27 9.59
N GLY A 112 16.07 -9.33 8.74
CA GLY A 112 16.33 -9.34 7.28
C GLY A 112 15.09 -9.57 6.41
N VAL A 113 13.92 -9.84 7.00
CA VAL A 113 12.66 -9.93 6.24
C VAL A 113 11.97 -8.57 6.26
N LEU A 114 11.68 -8.01 5.08
CA LEU A 114 11.16 -6.64 4.95
C LEU A 114 9.94 -6.60 4.01
N PRO A 115 8.89 -5.83 4.34
CA PRO A 115 7.91 -5.41 3.34
C PRO A 115 8.59 -4.58 2.25
N GLY A 116 8.16 -4.76 0.99
CA GLY A 116 8.74 -4.05 -0.16
C GLY A 116 8.68 -2.53 -0.03
N SER A 117 7.61 -1.98 0.55
CA SER A 117 7.48 -0.54 0.82
C SER A 117 8.56 -0.02 1.79
N ALA A 118 8.88 -0.79 2.84
CA ALA A 118 9.94 -0.43 3.78
C ALA A 118 11.34 -0.55 3.14
N ALA A 119 11.56 -1.59 2.35
CA ALA A 119 12.82 -1.76 1.61
C ALA A 119 13.05 -0.61 0.61
N LEU A 120 12.00 -0.15 -0.05
CA LEU A 120 12.07 0.99 -0.97
C LEU A 120 12.45 2.27 -0.23
N HIS A 121 11.82 2.53 0.91
CA HIS A 121 12.15 3.68 1.75
C HIS A 121 13.61 3.67 2.23
N PHE A 122 14.14 2.50 2.62
CA PHE A 122 15.56 2.35 2.95
C PHE A 122 16.46 2.69 1.76
N LEU A 123 16.15 2.16 0.57
CA LEU A 123 16.93 2.44 -0.63
C LEU A 123 16.93 3.93 -0.98
N ASP A 124 15.79 4.61 -0.84
CA ASP A 124 15.66 6.06 -1.04
C ASP A 124 16.47 6.85 -0.02
N SER A 125 16.57 6.34 1.19
CA SER A 125 17.42 6.89 2.26
C SER A 125 18.91 6.54 2.10
N GLY A 126 19.28 5.83 1.03
CA GLY A 126 20.67 5.40 0.78
C GLY A 126 21.11 4.18 1.58
N LEU A 127 20.19 3.48 2.25
CA LEU A 127 20.45 2.28 3.02
C LEU A 127 20.15 1.03 2.19
N LEU A 128 21.16 0.17 2.02
CA LEU A 128 20.99 -1.10 1.31
C LEU A 128 20.40 -2.17 2.25
N PRO A 129 19.21 -2.74 1.96
CA PRO A 129 18.56 -3.72 2.84
C PRO A 129 19.35 -5.03 3.03
N GLY A 130 20.15 -5.40 2.05
CA GLY A 130 21.02 -6.58 2.05
C GLY A 130 21.92 -6.60 0.83
N ARG A 131 23.04 -7.32 0.89
CA ARG A 131 23.96 -7.47 -0.24
C ARG A 131 23.51 -8.54 -1.23
N ARG A 132 22.76 -9.54 -0.77
CA ARG A 132 22.19 -10.63 -1.58
C ARG A 132 20.68 -10.76 -1.35
N PRO A 133 19.90 -9.71 -1.68
CA PRO A 133 18.46 -9.70 -1.46
C PRO A 133 17.74 -10.70 -2.38
N VAL A 134 16.72 -11.36 -1.82
CA VAL A 134 15.70 -12.07 -2.60
C VAL A 134 14.40 -11.27 -2.57
N VAL A 135 13.91 -10.85 -3.73
CA VAL A 135 12.62 -10.16 -3.90
C VAL A 135 11.54 -11.18 -4.25
N ILE A 136 10.42 -11.17 -3.52
CA ILE A 136 9.28 -12.06 -3.76
C ILE A 136 8.18 -11.28 -4.48
N GLY A 137 7.91 -11.60 -5.74
CA GLY A 137 6.85 -10.98 -6.54
C GLY A 137 7.30 -10.55 -7.94
N SER A 138 6.31 -10.29 -8.80
CA SER A 138 6.49 -9.93 -10.22
C SER A 138 5.85 -8.59 -10.60
N GLY A 139 5.34 -7.84 -9.62
CA GLY A 139 4.63 -6.58 -9.85
C GLY A 139 5.55 -5.37 -10.04
N GLU A 140 4.95 -4.19 -10.26
CA GLU A 140 5.69 -2.92 -10.42
C GLU A 140 6.65 -2.68 -9.26
N LEU A 141 6.21 -2.93 -8.03
CA LEU A 141 7.03 -2.79 -6.83
C LEU A 141 8.27 -3.70 -6.88
N ALA A 142 8.14 -4.94 -7.35
CA ALA A 142 9.26 -5.87 -7.46
C ALA A 142 10.27 -5.42 -8.52
N HIS A 143 9.80 -4.92 -9.66
CA HIS A 143 10.66 -4.36 -10.71
C HIS A 143 11.42 -3.11 -10.24
N HIS A 144 10.71 -2.21 -9.54
CA HIS A 144 11.30 -0.99 -8.99
C HIS A 144 12.37 -1.33 -7.95
N LEU A 145 12.04 -2.20 -6.99
CA LEU A 145 12.99 -2.66 -5.97
C LEU A 145 14.22 -3.30 -6.59
N THR A 146 14.05 -4.20 -7.55
CA THR A 146 15.16 -4.88 -8.23
C THR A 146 16.11 -3.88 -8.88
N SER A 147 15.56 -2.90 -9.61
CA SER A 147 16.36 -1.85 -10.27
C SER A 147 17.12 -0.99 -9.25
N LYS A 148 16.47 -0.62 -8.14
CA LYS A 148 17.09 0.19 -7.08
C LYS A 148 18.13 -0.58 -6.27
N LEU A 149 17.92 -1.87 -6.00
CA LEU A 149 18.89 -2.71 -5.30
C LEU A 149 20.19 -2.80 -6.10
N LEU A 150 20.09 -3.04 -7.42
CA LEU A 150 21.25 -3.06 -8.31
C LEU A 150 21.97 -1.70 -8.34
N SER A 151 21.24 -0.59 -8.54
CA SER A 151 21.85 0.74 -8.60
C SER A 151 22.47 1.22 -7.28
N LYS A 152 22.01 0.67 -6.14
CA LYS A 152 22.56 0.93 -4.80
C LYS A 152 23.66 -0.08 -4.38
N GLY A 153 24.10 -0.95 -5.29
CA GLY A 153 25.27 -1.80 -5.07
C GLY A 153 24.99 -3.14 -4.38
N ALA A 154 23.78 -3.69 -4.50
CA ALA A 154 23.57 -5.11 -4.19
C ALA A 154 24.51 -5.97 -5.04
N GLN A 155 25.16 -6.96 -4.42
CA GLN A 155 26.12 -7.84 -5.07
C GLN A 155 25.43 -8.84 -6.01
N GLU A 156 24.28 -9.36 -5.58
CA GLU A 156 23.44 -10.26 -6.36
C GLU A 156 21.98 -9.99 -5.99
N VAL A 157 21.10 -9.87 -6.97
CA VAL A 157 19.65 -9.76 -6.73
C VAL A 157 18.99 -11.00 -7.31
N SER A 158 18.23 -11.70 -6.47
CA SER A 158 17.38 -12.82 -6.88
C SER A 158 15.92 -12.41 -6.83
N VAL A 159 15.11 -12.92 -7.76
CA VAL A 159 13.66 -12.71 -7.77
C VAL A 159 12.96 -14.05 -7.81
N VAL A 160 11.92 -14.22 -6.99
CA VAL A 160 11.10 -15.44 -6.92
C VAL A 160 9.66 -15.08 -7.28
N THR A 161 9.12 -15.76 -8.29
CA THR A 161 7.75 -15.54 -8.77
C THR A 161 6.98 -16.86 -8.84
N GLU A 162 5.77 -16.90 -8.27
CA GLU A 162 4.94 -18.11 -8.34
C GLU A 162 4.45 -18.41 -9.77
N SER A 163 4.27 -17.36 -10.57
CA SER A 163 3.97 -17.46 -12.00
C SER A 163 5.25 -17.33 -12.83
N GLY A 164 5.15 -17.61 -14.13
CA GLY A 164 6.21 -17.31 -15.10
C GLY A 164 6.24 -15.85 -15.52
N ALA A 165 5.44 -14.99 -14.89
CA ALA A 165 5.31 -13.59 -15.27
C ALA A 165 6.43 -12.72 -14.67
N GLY A 166 6.75 -11.63 -15.37
CA GLY A 166 7.76 -10.65 -15.00
C GLY A 166 9.00 -10.71 -15.90
N VAL A 167 9.47 -9.55 -16.36
CA VAL A 167 10.70 -9.41 -17.15
C VAL A 167 11.73 -8.66 -16.32
N PHE A 168 12.79 -9.35 -15.92
CA PHE A 168 13.88 -8.79 -15.11
C PHE A 168 15.16 -8.67 -15.95
N PRO A 169 16.08 -7.75 -15.60
CA PRO A 169 17.40 -7.68 -16.24
C PRO A 169 18.12 -9.02 -16.19
N GLU A 170 18.94 -9.35 -17.21
CA GLU A 170 19.72 -10.60 -17.24
C GLU A 170 20.66 -10.78 -16.04
N SER A 171 21.09 -9.68 -15.42
CA SER A 171 21.91 -9.69 -14.21
C SER A 171 21.16 -10.18 -12.95
N VAL A 172 19.85 -10.35 -13.03
CA VAL A 172 18.99 -10.78 -11.92
C VAL A 172 18.74 -12.27 -12.04
N ARG A 173 18.97 -13.00 -10.95
CA ARG A 173 18.65 -14.43 -10.92
C ARG A 173 17.16 -14.63 -10.70
N HIS A 174 16.42 -14.89 -11.77
CA HIS A 174 14.97 -15.08 -11.73
C HIS A 174 14.61 -16.57 -11.59
N TYR A 175 13.97 -16.90 -10.46
CA TYR A 175 13.35 -18.20 -10.20
C TYR A 175 11.85 -18.10 -10.50
N SER A 176 11.49 -18.43 -11.74
CA SER A 176 10.10 -18.47 -12.19
C SER A 176 9.41 -19.77 -11.78
N HIS A 177 8.08 -19.73 -11.66
CA HIS A 177 7.28 -20.87 -11.18
C HIS A 177 7.80 -21.46 -9.85
N ALA A 178 8.22 -20.59 -8.94
CA ALA A 178 8.80 -20.95 -7.66
C ALA A 178 8.05 -20.29 -6.50
N ARG A 179 7.88 -21.03 -5.41
CA ARG A 179 7.19 -20.58 -4.19
C ARG A 179 8.17 -20.49 -3.02
N PRO A 180 8.24 -19.37 -2.28
CA PRO A 180 8.99 -19.34 -1.03
C PRO A 180 8.32 -20.23 0.02
N LYS A 181 9.11 -21.01 0.77
CA LYS A 181 8.61 -21.98 1.77
C LYS A 181 9.09 -21.70 3.17
N THR A 182 10.40 -21.59 3.38
CA THR A 182 10.99 -21.54 4.72
C THR A 182 12.11 -20.52 4.77
N ILE A 183 12.12 -19.67 5.80
CA ILE A 183 13.25 -18.81 6.12
C ILE A 183 14.09 -19.47 7.22
N ARG A 184 15.41 -19.52 7.04
CA ARG A 184 16.36 -20.00 8.05
C ARG A 184 17.41 -18.94 8.38
N GLY A 185 17.81 -18.94 9.64
CA GLY A 185 18.81 -18.09 10.24
C GLY A 185 18.25 -17.28 11.42
N PHE A 186 18.96 -17.34 12.53
CA PHE A 186 18.75 -16.54 13.73
C PHE A 186 20.13 -16.13 14.31
N PRO A 187 20.32 -14.88 14.76
CA PRO A 187 19.35 -13.78 14.87
C PRO A 187 19.06 -13.06 13.53
N ARG A 188 19.81 -13.34 12.46
CA ARG A 188 19.55 -12.88 11.09
C ARG A 188 19.38 -14.06 10.15
N LEU A 189 18.52 -13.89 9.16
CA LEU A 189 18.35 -14.89 8.11
C LEU A 189 19.64 -15.04 7.28
N HIS A 190 19.93 -16.26 6.86
CA HIS A 190 21.01 -16.58 5.92
C HIS A 190 20.53 -17.42 4.73
N THR A 191 19.31 -17.97 4.80
CA THR A 191 18.77 -18.86 3.78
C THR A 191 17.27 -18.69 3.58
N LEU A 192 16.84 -18.72 2.31
CA LEU A 192 15.45 -18.90 1.90
C LEU A 192 15.32 -20.20 1.12
N GLU A 193 14.46 -21.09 1.58
CA GLU A 193 14.04 -22.27 0.83
C GLU A 193 12.90 -21.91 -0.11
N ILE A 194 13.04 -22.30 -1.37
CA ILE A 194 12.02 -22.18 -2.40
C ILE A 194 11.66 -23.55 -2.97
N GLU A 195 10.40 -23.71 -3.36
CA GLU A 195 9.88 -24.88 -4.06
C GLU A 195 9.72 -24.52 -5.53
N THR A 196 10.47 -25.18 -6.40
CA THR A 196 10.25 -25.14 -7.85
C THR A 196 9.41 -26.35 -8.28
N ARG A 197 9.10 -26.47 -9.58
CA ARG A 197 8.33 -27.62 -10.10
C ARG A 197 8.98 -28.98 -9.80
N ASP A 198 10.30 -29.03 -9.78
CA ASP A 198 11.03 -30.30 -9.77
C ASP A 198 11.74 -30.59 -8.44
N ARG A 199 11.95 -29.57 -7.59
CA ARG A 199 12.75 -29.70 -6.37
C ARG A 199 12.61 -28.52 -5.41
N LEU A 200 13.01 -28.77 -4.16
CA LEU A 200 13.32 -27.73 -3.19
C LEU A 200 14.74 -27.21 -3.42
N LEU A 201 14.91 -25.89 -3.43
CA LEU A 201 16.20 -25.22 -3.53
C LEU A 201 16.44 -24.35 -2.30
N SER A 202 17.68 -24.32 -1.84
CA SER A 202 18.13 -23.42 -0.76
C SER A 202 18.92 -22.26 -1.35
N LEU A 203 18.41 -21.05 -1.19
CA LEU A 203 19.07 -19.82 -1.64
C LEU A 203 19.82 -19.19 -0.48
N SER A 204 21.12 -18.93 -0.62
CA SER A 204 21.85 -18.08 0.33
C SER A 204 21.42 -16.63 0.14
N THR A 205 20.97 -15.98 1.22
CA THR A 205 20.47 -14.61 1.18
C THR A 205 20.64 -13.95 2.54
N ASP A 206 20.81 -12.63 2.57
CA ASP A 206 20.90 -11.83 3.80
C ASP A 206 19.70 -10.88 4.01
N SER A 207 18.74 -10.89 3.06
CA SER A 207 17.51 -10.11 3.08
C SER A 207 16.43 -10.74 2.18
N VAL A 208 15.21 -10.87 2.71
CA VAL A 208 14.02 -11.28 1.92
C VAL A 208 13.05 -10.11 1.87
N ILE A 209 12.72 -9.64 0.67
CA ILE A 209 11.86 -8.47 0.45
C ILE A 209 10.53 -8.93 -0.14
N LEU A 210 9.45 -8.69 0.60
CA LEU A 210 8.09 -9.10 0.24
C LEU A 210 7.43 -8.03 -0.65
N ALA A 211 7.34 -8.29 -1.95
CA ALA A 211 6.81 -7.36 -2.95
C ALA A 211 5.64 -7.95 -3.75
N SER A 212 4.96 -8.97 -3.20
CA SER A 212 3.88 -9.68 -3.88
C SER A 212 2.51 -9.31 -3.34
N GLY A 213 1.57 -9.05 -4.24
CA GLY A 213 0.17 -8.75 -3.93
C GLY A 213 -0.07 -7.31 -3.49
N ARG A 214 -1.34 -6.90 -3.55
CA ARG A 214 -1.81 -5.57 -3.15
C ARG A 214 -2.99 -5.73 -2.20
N ILE A 215 -2.70 -5.91 -0.92
CA ILE A 215 -3.71 -6.09 0.12
C ILE A 215 -4.19 -4.72 0.59
N PRO A 216 -5.50 -4.38 0.49
CA PRO A 216 -6.04 -3.15 1.04
C PRO A 216 -5.69 -2.94 2.51
N MET A 217 -5.28 -1.72 2.86
CA MET A 217 -4.98 -1.35 4.25
C MET A 217 -6.26 -1.04 5.00
N ARG A 218 -6.78 -2.04 5.71
CA ARG A 218 -8.01 -1.97 6.51
C ARG A 218 -7.72 -1.62 7.96
N ASN A 219 -7.21 -0.40 8.18
CA ASN A 219 -6.59 0.02 9.43
C ASN A 219 -7.42 1.02 10.25
N VAL A 220 -8.72 1.15 9.97
CA VAL A 220 -9.66 1.90 10.81
C VAL A 220 -10.52 0.88 11.55
N GLU A 221 -10.46 0.90 12.88
CA GLU A 221 -11.26 0.01 13.74
C GLU A 221 -12.75 0.30 13.58
N GLY A 222 -13.62 -0.71 13.71
CA GLY A 222 -15.08 -0.53 13.60
C GLY A 222 -15.61 -0.21 12.20
N ALA A 223 -14.75 0.07 11.23
CA ALA A 223 -15.13 0.26 9.83
C ALA A 223 -15.44 -1.10 9.17
N ILE A 224 -16.64 -1.62 9.40
CA ILE A 224 -17.08 -2.93 8.86
C ILE A 224 -17.14 -2.87 7.33
N TYR A 225 -16.40 -3.77 6.70
CA TYR A 225 -16.25 -3.88 5.25
C TYR A 225 -17.32 -4.79 4.65
N GLY A 226 -17.86 -4.43 3.49
CA GLY A 226 -18.87 -5.23 2.79
C GLY A 226 -20.24 -5.20 3.50
N GLY A 227 -21.24 -4.56 2.88
CA GLY A 227 -22.60 -4.50 3.42
C GLY A 227 -22.88 -3.36 4.41
N SER A 228 -21.87 -2.59 4.83
CA SER A 228 -22.11 -1.36 5.59
C SER A 228 -22.87 -0.33 4.74
N PRO A 229 -23.92 0.32 5.29
CA PRO A 229 -24.60 1.41 4.61
C PRO A 229 -23.72 2.67 4.51
N THR A 230 -22.69 2.81 5.36
CA THR A 230 -21.96 4.07 5.56
C THR A 230 -20.45 3.99 5.35
N VAL A 231 -19.87 2.80 5.18
CA VAL A 231 -18.42 2.61 4.95
C VAL A 231 -18.17 2.13 3.53
N TYR A 232 -17.27 2.81 2.82
CA TYR A 232 -16.99 2.57 1.41
C TYR A 232 -15.49 2.40 1.15
N GLU A 233 -15.13 1.36 0.41
CA GLU A 233 -13.75 1.11 0.00
C GLU A 233 -13.41 1.87 -1.28
N CYS A 234 -12.18 2.41 -1.35
CA CYS A 234 -11.65 3.14 -2.49
C CYS A 234 -10.19 2.72 -2.73
N PHE A 235 -9.99 1.43 -2.99
CA PHE A 235 -8.68 0.80 -3.20
C PHE A 235 -8.50 0.32 -4.62
N SER A 236 -7.27 0.43 -5.13
CA SER A 236 -6.86 -0.18 -6.40
C SER A 236 -6.11 -1.48 -6.15
N ASP A 237 -6.64 -2.55 -6.75
CA ASP A 237 -6.02 -3.87 -6.83
C ASP A 237 -5.07 -4.01 -8.03
N SER A 238 -5.07 -3.04 -8.94
CA SER A 238 -4.26 -3.07 -10.16
C SER A 238 -2.77 -2.85 -9.90
N ASP A 239 -1.94 -3.55 -10.68
CA ASP A 239 -0.48 -3.50 -10.62
C ASP A 239 0.08 -3.40 -12.06
N PRO A 240 0.62 -2.25 -12.50
CA PRO A 240 0.77 -1.00 -11.76
C PRO A 240 -0.57 -0.30 -11.47
N LYS A 241 -0.61 0.53 -10.43
CA LYS A 241 -1.78 1.38 -10.16
C LYS A 241 -1.75 2.60 -11.09
N THR A 242 -2.59 2.59 -12.13
CA THR A 242 -2.66 3.70 -13.10
C THR A 242 -3.53 4.87 -12.61
N ALA A 243 -3.40 6.03 -13.29
CA ALA A 243 -4.23 7.21 -13.01
C ALA A 243 -5.71 6.95 -13.29
N ASP A 244 -5.98 6.34 -14.43
CA ASP A 244 -7.34 6.05 -14.88
C ASP A 244 -8.02 5.01 -13.98
N ASN A 245 -7.28 4.00 -13.54
CA ASN A 245 -7.80 3.01 -12.60
C ASN A 245 -8.22 3.67 -11.27
N ALA A 246 -7.35 4.50 -10.67
CA ALA A 246 -7.68 5.20 -9.44
C ALA A 246 -8.87 6.16 -9.60
N ARG A 247 -8.95 6.88 -10.73
CA ARG A 247 -10.09 7.75 -11.06
C ARG A 247 -11.39 6.94 -11.19
N THR A 248 -11.35 5.79 -11.85
CA THR A 248 -12.52 4.91 -12.05
C THR A 248 -13.06 4.36 -10.74
N ILE A 249 -12.17 3.92 -9.85
CA ILE A 249 -12.53 3.45 -8.51
C ILE A 249 -13.16 4.60 -7.72
N ALA A 250 -12.51 5.76 -7.67
CA ALA A 250 -13.04 6.94 -6.99
C ALA A 250 -14.42 7.37 -7.53
N ALA A 251 -14.63 7.33 -8.84
CA ALA A 251 -15.92 7.66 -9.47
C ALA A 251 -17.01 6.65 -9.11
N THR A 252 -16.66 5.36 -8.99
CA THR A 252 -17.60 4.32 -8.57
C THR A 252 -17.98 4.50 -7.10
N THR A 253 -17.00 4.70 -6.22
CA THR A 253 -17.23 4.98 -4.80
C THR A 253 -18.08 6.24 -4.61
N SER A 254 -17.77 7.31 -5.33
CA SER A 254 -18.53 8.58 -5.23
C SER A 254 -19.99 8.40 -5.66
N ARG A 255 -20.25 7.72 -6.78
CA ARG A 255 -21.63 7.43 -7.24
C ARG A 255 -22.43 6.64 -6.20
N LEU A 256 -21.83 5.64 -5.57
CA LEU A 256 -22.48 4.81 -4.54
C LEU A 256 -22.84 5.60 -3.28
N ILE A 257 -22.01 6.56 -2.89
CA ILE A 257 -22.29 7.45 -1.75
C ILE A 257 -23.43 8.38 -2.10
N THR A 258 -23.37 8.99 -3.27
CA THR A 258 -24.35 9.99 -3.72
C THR A 258 -25.73 9.40 -3.88
N SER A 259 -25.85 8.17 -4.39
CA SER A 259 -27.14 7.47 -4.49
C SER A 259 -27.74 7.07 -3.14
N ARG A 260 -26.96 7.13 -2.04
CA ARG A 260 -27.45 6.79 -0.70
C ARG A 260 -27.69 8.02 0.18
N LEU A 261 -26.94 9.09 -0.03
CA LEU A 261 -27.04 10.32 0.76
C LEU A 261 -28.00 11.36 0.16
N ARG A 262 -28.44 11.17 -1.09
CA ARG A 262 -29.51 11.93 -1.74
C ARG A 262 -30.74 11.04 -1.89
#